data_AF-A0A5E6NSJ5-F1
#
_entry.id   AF-A0A5E6NSJ5-F1
#
_cell.length_a   1.000
_cell.length_b   1.000
_cell.length_c   1.000
_cell.angle_alpha   90.00
_cell.angle_beta   90.00
_cell.angle_gamma   90.00
#
_symmetry.space_group_name_H-M   'P 1'
#
loop_
_entity.id
_entity.type
_entity.pdbx_description
1 polymer ?
#
loop_
_entity_poly.entity_id
_entity_poly.type
_entity_poly.pdbx_seq_one_letter_code
_entity_poly.pdbx_strand_id
1 'polypeptide(L)' 'MPLTRNPAVTSITLDFEIVRGLDANKFTLVGNKLTFEAPAFNDRTDATYRVKIKATFAETFGFKPKTETAEKSSL' A
#
# COMPACT_ATOMS: atom_id res chain seq x y z
N MET A 1 19.57 30.94 17.97
CA MET A 1 19.55 29.46 17.92
C MET A 1 18.57 29.04 16.84
N PRO A 2 18.98 28.33 15.78
CA PRO A 2 18.02 27.81 14.81
C PRO A 2 17.36 26.54 15.35
N LEU A 3 16.03 26.45 15.22
CA LEU A 3 15.28 25.23 15.52
C LEU A 3 15.57 24.21 14.41
N THR A 4 16.19 23.09 14.78
CA THR A 4 16.44 21.98 13.85
C THR A 4 15.10 21.41 13.39
N ARG A 5 14.79 21.54 12.09
CA ARG A 5 13.56 20.99 11.50
C ARG A 5 13.56 19.47 11.69
N ASN A 6 12.64 18.97 12.51
CA ASN A 6 12.37 17.53 12.70
C ASN A 6 12.23 16.88 11.31
N PRO A 7 12.81 15.68 11.03
CA PRO A 7 12.72 15.09 9.70
C PRO A 7 11.24 14.85 9.38
N ALA A 8 10.69 15.69 8.51
CA ALA A 8 9.32 15.61 8.10
C ALA A 8 9.14 14.30 7.32
N VAL A 9 8.13 13.51 7.70
CA VAL A 9 7.60 12.44 6.85
C VAL A 9 7.41 13.03 5.45
N THR A 10 8.09 12.45 4.47
CA THR A 10 8.17 13.02 3.13
C THR A 10 7.03 12.50 2.25
N SER A 11 6.54 11.28 2.52
CA SER A 11 5.33 10.73 1.90
C SER A 11 4.75 9.59 2.73
N ILE A 12 3.41 9.51 2.76
CA ILE A 12 2.64 8.37 3.26
C ILE A 12 1.79 7.88 2.09
N THR A 13 1.86 6.58 1.77
CA THR A 13 1.00 5.96 0.75
C THR A 13 0.24 4.79 1.35
N LEU A 14 -1.00 4.62 0.87
CA LEU A 14 -1.88 3.51 1.23
C LEU A 14 -2.49 2.97 -0.05
N ASP A 15 -2.07 1.78 -0.44
CA ASP A 15 -2.49 1.12 -1.67
C ASP A 15 -3.29 -0.14 -1.36
N PHE A 16 -4.30 -0.41 -2.18
CA PHE A 16 -5.12 -1.61 -2.05
C PHE A 16 -5.14 -2.41 -3.34
N GLU A 17 -5.13 -3.73 -3.22
CA GLU A 17 -5.08 -4.66 -4.35
C GLU A 17 -5.96 -5.89 -4.09
N ILE A 18 -6.68 -6.35 -5.12
CA ILE A 18 -7.34 -7.65 -5.11
C ILE A 18 -6.29 -8.72 -5.43
N VAL A 19 -5.94 -9.57 -4.46
CA VAL A 19 -4.83 -10.53 -4.62
C VAL A 19 -5.27 -11.92 -5.08
N ARG A 20 -6.50 -12.34 -4.75
CA ARG A 20 -7.09 -13.64 -5.13
C ARG A 20 -8.52 -13.76 -4.60
N GLY A 21 -9.23 -14.79 -5.03
CA GLY A 21 -10.59 -15.11 -4.59
C GLY A 21 -11.30 -15.87 -5.69
N LEU A 22 -12.22 -16.78 -5.34
CA LEU A 22 -12.98 -17.52 -6.33
C LEU A 22 -13.78 -16.58 -7.25
N ASP A 23 -14.24 -15.48 -6.67
CA ASP A 23 -15.08 -14.49 -7.34
C ASP A 23 -14.33 -13.18 -7.59
N ALA A 24 -13.00 -13.15 -7.50
CA ALA A 24 -12.21 -11.92 -7.59
C ALA A 24 -12.48 -11.10 -8.86
N ASN A 25 -12.82 -11.76 -9.97
CA ASN A 25 -13.17 -11.15 -11.25
C ASN A 25 -14.53 -10.41 -11.25
N LYS A 26 -15.37 -10.60 -10.23
CA LYS A 26 -16.65 -9.89 -10.05
C LYS A 26 -16.51 -8.63 -9.18
N PHE A 27 -15.29 -8.37 -8.68
CA PHE A 27 -14.98 -7.21 -7.87
C PHE A 27 -13.99 -6.31 -8.62
N THR A 28 -14.17 -5.01 -8.44
CA THR A 28 -13.23 -3.99 -8.90
C THR A 28 -12.84 -3.11 -7.72
N LEU A 29 -11.59 -2.66 -7.70
CA LEU A 29 -11.05 -1.84 -6.63
C LEU A 29 -10.40 -0.59 -7.22
N VAL A 30 -10.95 0.58 -6.87
CA VAL A 30 -10.44 1.88 -7.31
C VAL A 30 -10.14 2.71 -6.07
N GLY A 31 -8.85 2.93 -5.78
CA GLY A 31 -8.41 3.50 -4.51
C GLY A 31 -8.87 2.63 -3.34
N ASN A 32 -9.71 3.18 -2.46
CA ASN A 32 -10.30 2.48 -1.33
C ASN A 32 -11.75 2.00 -1.56
N LYS A 33 -12.28 2.12 -2.80
CA LYS A 33 -13.65 1.73 -3.13
C LYS A 33 -13.68 0.37 -3.80
N LEU A 34 -14.21 -0.62 -3.08
CA LEU A 34 -14.50 -1.96 -3.61
C LEU A 34 -15.92 -1.97 -4.20
N THR A 35 -16.04 -2.25 -5.50
CA THR A 35 -17.33 -2.37 -6.18
C THR A 35 -17.53 -3.82 -6.61
N PHE A 36 -18.73 -4.35 -6.39
CA PHE A 36 -19.13 -5.69 -6.81
C PHE A 36 -20.14 -5.57 -7.95
N GLU A 37 -19.86 -6.22 -9.07
CA GLU A 37 -20.77 -6.24 -10.22
C GLU A 37 -20.92 -7.69 -10.68
N ALA A 38 -22.10 -8.25 -10.40
CA ALA A 38 -22.46 -9.60 -10.82
C ALA A 38 -23.81 -9.57 -11.56
N PRO A 39 -23.90 -10.15 -12.77
CA PRO A 39 -25.09 -10.03 -13.62
C PRO A 39 -26.33 -10.82 -13.18
N ALA A 40 -26.29 -11.57 -12.07
CA ALA A 40 -27.44 -12.37 -11.64
C ALA A 40 -27.52 -12.53 -10.12
N PHE A 41 -28.42 -11.77 -9.48
CA PHE A 41 -28.87 -12.02 -8.11
C PHE A 41 -30.09 -12.95 -8.04
N ASN A 42 -30.72 -13.26 -9.19
CA ASN A 42 -32.05 -13.88 -9.21
C ASN A 42 -32.06 -15.42 -9.08
N ASP A 43 -30.92 -16.11 -9.24
CA ASP A 43 -30.93 -17.58 -9.42
C ASP A 43 -30.13 -18.38 -8.37
N ARG A 44 -29.80 -17.83 -7.21
CA ARG A 44 -29.01 -18.57 -6.20
C ARG A 44 -29.58 -18.49 -4.79
N THR A 45 -30.08 -19.63 -4.31
CA THR A 45 -30.39 -19.90 -2.90
C THR A 45 -29.17 -19.83 -1.99
N ASP A 46 -27.95 -20.02 -2.52
CA ASP A 46 -26.67 -19.85 -1.83
C ASP A 46 -25.71 -18.94 -2.61
N ALA A 47 -25.89 -17.62 -2.50
CA ALA A 47 -25.04 -16.63 -3.17
C ALA A 47 -23.92 -16.12 -2.23
N THR A 48 -22.95 -16.98 -1.91
CA THR A 48 -21.74 -16.56 -1.18
C THR A 48 -20.61 -16.19 -2.14
N TYR A 49 -20.02 -15.01 -1.97
CA TYR A 49 -18.89 -14.53 -2.77
C TYR A 49 -17.63 -14.37 -1.91
N ARG A 50 -16.47 -14.73 -2.45
CA ARG A 50 -15.19 -14.67 -1.71
C ARG A 50 -14.11 -13.91 -2.49
N VAL A 51 -13.58 -12.87 -1.86
CA VAL A 51 -12.44 -12.07 -2.34
C VAL A 51 -11.42 -11.87 -1.21
N LYS A 52 -10.13 -11.76 -1.56
CA LYS A 52 -9.05 -11.37 -0.64
C LYS A 52 -8.43 -10.08 -1.13
N ILE A 53 -8.34 -9.11 -0.23
CA ILE A 53 -7.74 -7.80 -0.45
C ILE A 53 -6.44 -7.70 0.35
N LYS A 54 -5.42 -7.10 -0.25
CA LYS A 54 -4.18 -6.69 0.43
C LYS A 54 -4.18 -5.17 0.52
N ALA A 55 -3.81 -4.66 1.70
CA ALA A 55 -3.48 -3.25 1.90
C ALA A 55 -1.96 -3.13 2.11
N THR A 56 -1.34 -2.15 1.46
CA THR A 56 0.08 -1.84 1.61
C THR A 56 0.21 -0.42 2.10
N PHE A 57 0.85 -0.26 3.25
CA PHE A 57 1.17 1.01 3.85
C PHE A 57 2.67 1.28 3.73
N ALA A 58 3.05 2.45 3.23
CA ALA A 58 4.44 2.86 3.16
C ALA A 58 4.64 4.30 3.64
N GLU A 59 5.66 4.49 4.45
CA GLU A 59 6.11 5.80 4.93
C GLU A 59 7.55 6.01 4.51
N THR A 60 7.86 7.18 3.96
CA THR A 60 9.24 7.57 3.67
C THR A 60 9.67 8.71 4.59
N PHE A 61 10.73 8.47 5.35
CA PHE A 61 11.39 9.48 6.18
C PHE A 61 12.64 9.97 5.46
N GLY A 62 12.76 11.29 5.33
CA GLY A 62 13.92 11.93 4.70
C GLY A 62 15.15 11.90 5.59
N PHE A 63 15.82 10.76 5.73
CA PHE A 63 17.21 10.72 6.20
C PHE A 63 18.13 10.74 4.98
N LYS A 64 18.82 11.87 4.75
CA LYS A 64 19.93 11.90 3.79
C LYS A 64 21.04 10.99 4.35
N PRO A 65 21.45 9.90 3.69
CA PRO A 65 22.65 9.18 4.13
C PRO A 65 23.84 10.12 3.96
N LYS A 66 24.52 10.45 5.06
CA LYS A 66 25.81 11.13 5.00
C LYS A 66 26.85 10.07 4.63
N THR A 67 27.28 10.08 3.38
CA THR A 67 28.49 9.34 2.97
C THR A 67 29.68 10.00 3.64
N GLU A 68 30.30 9.32 4.59
CA GLU A 68 31.57 9.73 5.19
C GLU A 68 32.63 8.71 4.78
N THR A 69 33.40 9.05 3.74
CA THR A 69 34.64 8.36 3.38
C THR A 69 35.76 9.00 4.17
N ALA A 70 36.29 8.29 5.16
CA ALA A 70 37.54 8.65 5.81
C ALA A 70 38.60 7.63 5.39
N GLU A 71 39.54 8.05 4.53
CA GLU A 71 40.78 7.32 4.31
C GLU A 71 41.71 7.60 5.49
N LYS A 72 42.15 6.53 6.16
CA LYS A 72 43.24 6.62 7.15
C LYS A 72 44.48 5.95 6.56
N SER A 73 45.44 6.75 6.12
CA SER A 73 46.80 6.31 5.82
C SER A 73 47.61 6.24 7.13
N SER A 74 48.16 5.08 7.45
CA SER A 74 49.10 4.89 8.56
C SER A 74 50.53 4.91 8.00
N LEU A 75 51.42 5.70 8.62
CA LEU A 75 52.85 5.42 8.63
C LEU A 75 53.19 4.73 9.95
#